data_AF-A0A3R6QSH6-F1
#
_entry.id   AF-A0A3R6QSH6-F1
#
_cell.length_a   1.000
_cell.length_b   1.000
_cell.length_c   1.000
_cell.angle_alpha   90.00
_cell.angle_beta   90.00
_cell.angle_gamma   90.00
#
_symmetry.space_group_name_H-M   'P 1'
#
loop_
_entity.id
_entity.type
_entity.pdbx_description
1 polymer ?
#
loop_
_entity_poly.entity_id
_entity_poly.type
_entity_poly.pdbx_seq_one_letter_code
_entity_poly.pdbx_strand_id
1 'polypeptide(L)'
;MSKAVLVMDMPSSCDKCPLCFDNYGQCDLCAATGRLDKYVDMIYEEVIKIDNKPNWCPLKEVPSEIYNNICNGEYLDGYDDGWNDFRSQILNNR
;
A
#
# COMPACT_ATOMS: atom_id res chain seq x y z
N MET A 1 -11.26 5.35 7.93
CA MET A 1 -10.51 4.08 7.80
C MET A 1 -9.05 4.41 7.58
N SER A 2 -8.15 3.73 8.28
CA SER A 2 -6.71 3.82 8.00
C SER A 2 -6.41 3.34 6.57
N LYS A 3 -5.43 3.97 5.94
CA LYS A 3 -4.91 3.60 4.62
C LYS A 3 -3.55 2.92 4.82
N ALA A 4 -3.17 2.04 3.91
CA ALA A 4 -1.91 1.31 3.98
C ALA A 4 -1.09 1.46 2.69
N VAL A 5 0.22 1.33 2.81
CA VAL A 5 1.18 1.30 1.69
C VAL A 5 1.80 -0.09 1.59
N LEU A 6 1.99 -0.56 0.36
CA LEU A 6 2.80 -1.72 -0.01
C LEU A 6 3.94 -1.24 -0.91
N VAL A 7 5.18 -1.53 -0.53
CA VAL A 7 6.35 -1.27 -1.37
C VAL A 7 6.81 -2.61 -1.94
N MET A 8 6.95 -2.66 -3.27
CA MET A 8 7.34 -3.84 -4.03
C MET A 8 8.07 -3.40 -5.28
N ASP A 9 8.84 -4.31 -5.89
CA ASP A 9 9.45 -4.06 -7.19
C ASP A 9 8.35 -3.81 -8.24
N MET A 10 8.58 -2.82 -9.10
CA MET A 10 7.67 -2.50 -10.19
C MET A 10 7.65 -3.67 -11.18
N PRO A 11 6.52 -4.37 -11.35
CA PRO A 11 6.46 -5.45 -12.31
C PRO A 11 6.57 -4.91 -13.73
N SER A 12 7.27 -5.62 -14.61
CA SER A 12 7.40 -5.21 -16.02
C SER A 12 6.09 -5.33 -16.82
N SER A 13 5.11 -6.07 -16.29
CA SER A 13 3.76 -6.22 -16.84
C SER A 13 2.80 -6.78 -15.77
N CYS A 14 1.47 -6.61 -15.96
CA CYS A 14 0.47 -7.01 -14.95
C CYS A 14 0.47 -8.51 -14.65
N ASP A 15 0.68 -9.37 -15.64
CA ASP A 15 0.83 -10.82 -15.52
C ASP A 15 2.06 -11.24 -14.71
N LYS A 16 3.05 -10.34 -14.56
CA LYS A 16 4.22 -10.54 -13.71
C LYS A 16 4.06 -9.91 -12.32
N CYS A 17 2.91 -9.32 -12.03
CA CYS A 17 2.64 -8.74 -10.72
C CYS A 17 2.40 -9.86 -9.70
N PRO A 18 3.07 -9.88 -8.54
CA PRO A 18 2.78 -10.81 -7.44
C PRO A 18 1.34 -10.76 -6.90
N LEU A 19 0.61 -9.69 -7.21
CA LEU A 19 -0.80 -9.52 -6.83
C LEU A 19 -1.76 -10.00 -7.94
N CYS A 20 -1.21 -10.49 -9.05
CA CYS A 20 -1.97 -11.09 -10.13
C CYS A 20 -2.31 -12.53 -9.78
N PHE A 21 -3.58 -12.89 -9.89
CA PHE A 21 -4.00 -14.29 -9.94
C PHE A 21 -4.16 -14.67 -11.41
N ASP A 22 -3.30 -15.57 -11.85
CA ASP A 22 -3.32 -16.09 -13.20
C ASP A 22 -4.36 -17.21 -13.33
N ASN A 23 -5.22 -17.10 -14.34
CA ASN A 23 -6.01 -18.20 -14.85
C ASN A 23 -5.65 -18.39 -16.34
N TYR A 24 -4.85 -19.42 -16.65
CA TYR A 24 -4.44 -19.77 -18.02
C TYR A 24 -3.58 -18.73 -18.79
N GLY A 25 -2.63 -18.06 -18.13
CA GLY A 25 -1.72 -17.10 -18.73
C GLY A 25 -2.30 -15.68 -18.89
N GLN A 26 -3.40 -15.38 -18.20
CA GLN A 26 -4.06 -14.08 -18.20
C GLN A 26 -4.26 -13.58 -16.77
N CYS A 27 -3.86 -12.33 -16.56
CA CYS A 27 -4.07 -11.63 -15.31
C CYS A 27 -5.51 -11.12 -15.20
N ASP A 28 -6.46 -12.04 -15.04
CA ASP A 28 -7.88 -11.69 -15.00
C ASP A 28 -8.25 -11.04 -13.66
N LEU A 29 -7.50 -11.34 -12.59
CA LEU A 29 -7.82 -10.92 -11.23
C LEU A 29 -6.62 -10.30 -10.51
N CYS A 30 -6.83 -9.09 -9.98
CA CYS A 30 -5.84 -8.41 -9.14
C CYS A 30 -6.28 -8.45 -7.68
N ALA A 31 -5.50 -9.12 -6.84
CA ALA A 31 -5.69 -9.22 -5.39
C ALA A 31 -5.92 -7.85 -4.73
N ALA A 32 -5.20 -6.82 -5.21
CA ALA A 32 -5.31 -5.46 -4.68
C ALA A 32 -6.65 -4.79 -4.96
N THR A 33 -7.37 -5.22 -5.99
CA THR A 33 -8.67 -4.64 -6.37
C THR A 33 -9.86 -5.30 -5.69
N GLY A 34 -9.63 -6.37 -4.92
CA GLY A 34 -10.69 -7.12 -4.25
C GLY A 34 -11.67 -7.83 -5.19
N ARG A 35 -11.40 -7.85 -6.50
CA ARG A 35 -12.15 -8.66 -7.47
C ARG A 35 -11.52 -10.05 -7.49
N LEU A 36 -12.06 -10.93 -6.64
CA LEU A 36 -11.70 -12.34 -6.60
C LEU A 36 -12.97 -13.16 -6.78
N ASP A 37 -13.27 -13.56 -8.00
CA ASP A 37 -14.26 -14.59 -8.31
C ASP A 37 -13.60 -15.97 -8.19
N LYS A 38 -13.71 -16.51 -6.97
CA LYS A 38 -13.53 -17.90 -6.56
C LYS A 38 -12.09 -18.36 -6.30
N TYR A 39 -11.94 -18.91 -5.08
CA TYR A 39 -10.83 -19.71 -4.56
C TYR A 39 -9.44 -19.07 -4.67
N VAL A 40 -9.11 -18.23 -3.70
CA VAL A 40 -7.71 -17.88 -3.41
C VAL A 40 -7.30 -18.57 -2.13
N ASP A 41 -6.10 -19.14 -2.15
CA ASP A 41 -5.44 -19.81 -1.03
C ASP A 41 -5.66 -19.04 0.27
N MET A 42 -6.35 -19.71 1.19
CA MET A 42 -6.73 -19.15 2.47
C MET A 42 -5.46 -18.78 3.24
N ILE A 43 -5.36 -17.51 3.64
CA ILE A 43 -4.63 -17.18 4.86
C ILE A 43 -5.17 -18.15 5.92
N TYR A 44 -4.32 -19.03 6.47
CA TYR A 44 -4.76 -20.05 7.41
C TYR A 44 -5.63 -19.44 8.50
N GLU A 45 -6.73 -20.11 8.87
CA GLU A 45 -7.68 -19.59 9.88
C GLU A 45 -6.97 -19.11 11.15
N GLU A 46 -5.86 -19.72 11.52
CA GLU A 46 -5.03 -19.37 12.67
C GLU A 46 -4.45 -17.95 12.60
N VAL A 47 -4.14 -17.46 11.39
CA VAL A 47 -3.67 -16.08 11.15
C VAL A 47 -4.85 -15.10 11.13
N ILE A 48 -6.06 -15.55 10.77
CA ILE A 48 -7.30 -14.74 10.74
C ILE A 48 -7.91 -14.61 12.15
N LYS A 49 -7.84 -15.66 12.97
CA LYS A 49 -8.42 -15.70 14.32
C LYS A 49 -7.68 -14.85 15.34
N ILE A 50 -6.44 -14.48 15.04
CA ILE A 50 -5.69 -13.51 15.82
C ILE A 50 -6.12 -12.15 15.30
N ASP A 51 -6.96 -11.42 16.05
CA ASP A 51 -7.37 -10.02 15.78
C ASP A 51 -6.19 -9.02 15.74
N ASN A 52 -4.95 -9.51 15.61
CA ASN A 52 -3.74 -8.72 15.44
C ASN A 52 -3.11 -9.00 14.09
N LYS A 53 -2.88 -7.91 13.35
CA LYS A 53 -2.02 -7.90 12.18
C LYS A 53 -0.65 -8.50 12.53
N PRO A 54 -0.17 -9.53 11.82
CA PRO A 54 1.10 -10.17 12.14
C PRO A 54 2.29 -9.24 11.84
N ASN A 55 3.37 -9.36 12.61
CA ASN A 55 4.57 -8.53 12.47
C ASN A 55 5.23 -8.62 11.08
N TRP A 56 5.09 -9.76 10.41
CA TRP A 56 5.63 -9.99 9.07
C TRP A 56 4.76 -9.38 7.96
N CYS A 57 3.56 -8.87 8.25
CA CYS A 57 2.68 -8.28 7.24
C CYS A 57 3.40 -7.12 6.53
N PRO A 58 3.50 -7.15 5.18
CA PRO A 58 4.23 -6.14 4.42
C PRO A 58 3.50 -4.79 4.35
N LEU A 59 2.19 -4.78 4.58
CA LEU A 59 1.41 -3.55 4.63
C LEU A 59 1.88 -2.69 5.81
N LYS A 60 2.23 -1.44 5.55
CA LYS A 60 2.54 -0.45 6.58
C LYS A 60 1.49 0.65 6.57
N GLU A 61 1.32 1.35 7.69
CA GLU A 61 0.47 2.53 7.72
C GLU A 61 1.05 3.61 6.81
N VAL A 62 0.18 4.38 6.16
CA VAL A 62 0.62 5.58 5.44
C VAL A 62 1.16 6.56 6.48
N PRO A 63 2.43 7.00 6.38
CA PRO A 63 2.97 7.89 7.41
C PRO A 63 2.23 9.22 7.45
N SER A 64 2.29 9.91 8.59
CA SER A 64 1.59 11.17 8.82
C SER A 64 2.19 12.31 7.98
N GLU A 65 1.44 13.39 7.87
CA GLU A 65 1.99 14.67 7.44
C GLU A 65 3.02 15.16 8.46
N ILE A 66 3.95 15.98 7.99
CA ILE A 66 5.00 16.59 8.79
C ILE A 66 4.78 18.10 8.77
N TYR A 67 4.90 18.70 9.96
CA TYR A 67 4.76 20.14 10.18
C TYR A 67 5.81 20.55 11.20
N ASN A 68 7.01 20.87 10.74
CA ASN A 68 8.10 21.31 11.60
C ASN A 68 7.86 22.75 12.04
N ASN A 69 7.53 22.94 13.32
CA ASN A 69 7.32 24.27 13.92
C ASN A 69 8.62 24.98 14.31
N ILE A 70 9.75 24.62 13.68
CA ILE A 70 11.02 25.27 13.95
C ILE A 70 11.11 26.45 13.01
N CYS A 71 10.72 27.63 13.50
CA CYS A 71 11.04 28.91 12.87
C CYS A 71 12.54 28.92 12.59
N ASN A 72 12.94 28.70 11.33
CA ASN A 72 14.11 29.27 10.65
C ASN A 72 14.61 28.33 9.54
N GLY A 73 13.99 28.42 8.37
CA GLY A 73 14.61 28.09 7.10
C GLY A 73 13.62 27.60 6.05
N GLU A 74 13.49 28.32 4.94
CA GLU A 74 12.72 27.94 3.74
C GLU A 74 13.01 26.51 3.25
N TYR A 75 14.18 25.97 3.61
CA TYR A 75 14.58 24.60 3.32
C TYR A 75 13.78 23.52 4.08
N LEU A 76 13.42 23.76 5.35
CA LEU A 76 12.62 22.81 6.14
C LEU A 76 11.16 22.84 5.70
N ASP A 77 10.64 24.03 5.37
CA ASP A 77 9.29 24.22 4.84
C ASP A 77 9.13 23.48 3.49
N GLY A 78 10.13 23.57 2.60
CA GLY A 78 10.10 22.86 1.32
C GLY A 78 10.13 21.34 1.44
N TYR A 79 10.78 20.79 2.47
CA TYR A 79 10.76 19.35 2.73
C TYR A 79 9.38 18.88 3.19
N ASP A 80 8.76 19.61 4.11
CA ASP A 80 7.42 19.30 4.63
C ASP A 80 6.37 19.39 3.52
N ASP A 81 6.43 20.46 2.70
CA ASP A 81 5.55 20.64 1.55
C ASP A 81 5.70 19.50 0.53
N GLY A 82 6.95 19.14 0.19
CA GLY A 82 7.21 18.04 -0.74
C GLY A 82 6.72 16.69 -0.22
N TRP A 83 6.93 16.42 1.07
CA TRP A 83 6.45 15.20 1.73
C TRP A 83 4.91 15.14 1.75
N ASN A 84 4.26 16.24 2.17
CA ASN A 84 2.81 16.32 2.29
C ASN A 84 2.13 16.28 0.91
N ASP A 85 2.72 16.88 -0.13
CA ASP A 85 2.19 16.78 -1.50
C ASP A 85 2.35 15.35 -2.05
N PHE A 86 3.51 14.70 -1.88
CA PHE A 86 3.66 13.29 -2.25
C PHE A 86 2.61 12.41 -1.55
N ARG A 87 2.42 12.60 -0.24
CA ARG A 87 1.40 11.90 0.54
C ARG A 87 -0.02 12.15 0.01
N SER A 88 -0.35 13.39 -0.36
CA SER A 88 -1.65 13.74 -0.92
C SER A 88 -1.90 13.04 -2.27
N GLN A 89 -0.87 12.99 -3.12
CA GLN A 89 -0.93 12.32 -4.43
C GLN A 89 -1.19 10.82 -4.29
N ILE A 90 -0.47 10.11 -3.40
CA ILE A 90 -0.67 8.65 -3.22
C ILE A 90 -2.05 8.31 -2.61
N LEU A 91 -2.63 9.23 -1.85
CA LEU A 91 -3.96 9.04 -1.25
C LEU A 91 -5.11 9.50 -2.16
N ASN A 92 -4.80 10.14 -3.29
CA ASN A 92 -5.77 10.74 -4.21
C ASN A 92 -6.74 11.71 -3.50
N ASN A 93 -6.21 12.54 -2.60
CA ASN A 93 -6.98 13.48 -1.77
C ASN A 93 -7.01 14.93 -2.34
N ARG A 94 -6.85 15.11 -3.66
CA ARG A 94 -6.96 16.43 -4.30
C ARG A 94 -8.40 16.80 -4.62
#